data_AF-A0A2Z6RRG2-F1
#
_entry.id   AF-A0A2Z6RRG2-F1
#
_cell.length_a   1.000
_cell.length_b   1.000
_cell.length_c   1.000
_cell.angle_alpha   90.00
_cell.angle_beta   90.00
_cell.angle_gamma   90.00
#
_symmetry.space_group_name_H-M   'P 1'
#
loop_
_entity.id
_entity.type
_entity.pdbx_description
1 polymer ?
#
loop_
_entity_poly.entity_id
_entity_poly.type
_entity_poly.pdbx_seq_one_letter_code
_entity_poly.pdbx_strand_id
1 'polypeptide(L)'
;MDPYILRSPTLLLTTTDDTSHVTINNLVFMDDSTLISSSTAGLEHMLLITEEFYTLNNTSANHQKYVLISNSLPLTTTSATSPVEFNLELFPLNSISSLSVIPISISSSFRFLGVWFNIKGSRNFVKKQIADECNSFATTLHSVRLSAKQVVYLYNAMLIPKLEYRMQVTHLSEKDCYAATRLIHSLVKHKANFSCSLPNSILYLSQALGLINLFPYMIQCHVNNLFLIANSSTPFIQRLFVYRLRLIQFRFLIPISPLNVDDWSL
;
A
#
# COMPACT_ATOMS: atom_id res chain seq x y z
N MET A 1 -20.02 29.18 -3.89
CA MET A 1 -20.14 27.71 -3.74
C MET A 1 -18.74 27.18 -3.54
N ASP A 2 -18.40 26.73 -2.34
CA ASP A 2 -17.02 26.38 -1.98
C ASP A 2 -16.65 24.97 -2.46
N PRO A 3 -15.56 24.78 -3.22
CA PRO A 3 -15.16 23.48 -3.74
C PRO A 3 -14.50 22.55 -2.69
N TYR A 4 -14.45 22.95 -1.41
CA TYR A 4 -13.73 22.22 -0.35
C TYR A 4 -14.58 21.76 0.83
N ILE A 5 -15.91 21.80 0.74
CA ILE A 5 -16.77 21.37 1.84
C ILE A 5 -17.02 19.86 1.73
N LEU A 6 -16.37 19.09 2.61
CA LEU A 6 -16.71 17.70 2.87
C LEU A 6 -18.01 17.66 3.68
N ARG A 7 -19.14 17.64 2.98
CA ARG A 7 -20.45 17.47 3.64
C ARG A 7 -20.58 16.02 4.05
N SER A 8 -20.39 15.76 5.34
CA SER A 8 -20.86 14.52 5.96
C SER A 8 -22.34 14.37 5.61
N PRO A 9 -22.74 13.34 4.83
CA PRO A 9 -24.15 13.04 4.76
C PRO A 9 -24.50 12.63 6.19
N THR A 10 -25.29 13.46 6.86
CA THR A 10 -26.12 13.07 8.01
C THR A 10 -26.45 11.61 7.83
N LEU A 11 -25.86 10.78 8.70
CA LEU A 11 -25.97 9.33 8.75
C LEU A 11 -27.21 8.92 7.98
N LEU A 12 -27.02 8.41 6.76
CA LEU A 12 -28.09 7.75 6.03
C LEU A 12 -28.81 6.93 7.07
N LEU A 13 -30.08 7.28 7.29
CA LEU A 13 -31.00 6.58 8.17
C LEU A 13 -30.61 5.12 8.09
N THR A 14 -30.26 4.55 9.24
CA THR A 14 -29.98 3.13 9.39
C THR A 14 -31.13 2.38 8.75
N THR A 15 -31.01 2.11 7.45
CA THR A 15 -31.77 1.09 6.78
C THR A 15 -31.34 -0.14 7.53
N THR A 16 -32.29 -0.70 8.26
CA THR A 16 -32.24 -1.98 8.95
C THR A 16 -32.09 -3.11 7.93
N ASP A 17 -31.08 -3.00 7.07
CA ASP A 17 -30.54 -4.07 6.26
C ASP A 17 -29.25 -4.52 6.95
N ASP A 18 -28.99 -5.83 6.92
CA ASP A 18 -27.81 -6.54 7.44
C ASP A 18 -26.48 -5.96 6.91
N THR A 19 -26.11 -4.78 7.41
CA THR A 19 -25.00 -3.94 6.93
C THR A 19 -23.70 -4.16 7.70
N SER A 20 -23.65 -5.13 8.62
CA SER A 20 -22.51 -5.37 9.52
C SER A 20 -21.42 -6.26 8.92
N HIS A 21 -21.71 -7.05 7.88
CA HIS A 21 -20.77 -8.01 7.32
C HIS A 21 -20.41 -7.69 5.86
N VAL A 22 -19.25 -7.05 5.66
CA VAL A 22 -18.58 -6.99 4.36
C VAL A 22 -17.68 -8.22 4.26
N THR A 23 -18.07 -9.20 3.45
CA THR A 23 -17.24 -10.36 3.13
C THR A 23 -16.43 -10.07 1.86
N ILE A 24 -15.11 -10.12 1.98
CA ILE A 24 -14.19 -10.05 0.84
C ILE A 24 -13.48 -11.39 0.80
N ASN A 25 -13.80 -12.18 -0.20
CA ASN A 25 -13.30 -13.55 -0.31
C ASN A 25 -12.13 -13.63 -1.28
N ASN A 26 -12.10 -12.79 -2.31
CA ASN A 26 -11.02 -12.78 -3.29
C ASN A 26 -10.71 -11.37 -3.81
N LEU A 27 -9.46 -11.19 -4.24
CA LEU A 27 -8.98 -10.04 -5.01
C LEU A 27 -8.27 -10.60 -6.25
N VAL A 28 -8.61 -10.10 -7.43
CA VAL A 28 -8.05 -10.60 -8.69
C VAL A 28 -7.59 -9.41 -9.54
N PHE A 29 -6.39 -9.52 -10.10
CA PHE A 29 -5.85 -8.58 -11.07
C PHE A 29 -5.07 -9.36 -12.14
N MET A 30 -5.63 -9.43 -13.34
CA MET A 30 -5.09 -10.30 -14.42
C MET A 30 -4.98 -11.76 -13.94
N ASP A 31 -3.78 -12.34 -13.94
CA ASP A 31 -3.48 -13.69 -13.45
C ASP A 31 -3.21 -13.76 -11.94
N ASP A 32 -2.90 -12.63 -11.30
CA ASP A 32 -2.66 -12.58 -9.86
C ASP A 32 -3.98 -12.65 -9.08
N SER A 33 -4.16 -13.72 -8.31
CA SER A 33 -5.32 -13.94 -7.44
C SER A 33 -4.90 -14.02 -5.98
N THR A 34 -5.64 -13.35 -5.10
CA THR A 34 -5.46 -13.40 -3.64
C THR A 34 -6.76 -13.89 -3.01
N LEU A 35 -6.70 -15.04 -2.35
CA LEU A 35 -7.83 -15.61 -1.61
C LEU A 35 -7.76 -15.16 -0.14
N ILE A 36 -8.90 -14.79 0.42
CA ILE A 36 -9.03 -14.26 1.77
C ILE A 36 -10.15 -15.03 2.46
N SER A 37 -9.83 -15.65 3.58
CA SER A 37 -10.81 -16.36 4.42
C SER A 37 -10.43 -16.19 5.88
N SER A 38 -11.42 -16.25 6.77
CA SER A 38 -11.24 -16.22 8.22
C SER A 38 -10.85 -17.58 8.81
N SER A 39 -10.87 -18.66 8.02
CA SER A 39 -10.55 -20.02 8.47
C SER A 39 -9.77 -20.81 7.42
N THR A 40 -9.00 -21.79 7.88
CA THR A 40 -8.29 -22.76 7.02
C THR A 40 -9.26 -23.52 6.14
N ALA A 41 -10.35 -24.06 6.70
CA ALA A 41 -11.38 -24.77 5.94
C ALA A 41 -12.02 -23.90 4.83
N GLY A 42 -12.19 -22.59 5.10
CA GLY A 42 -12.66 -21.67 4.07
C GLY A 42 -11.64 -21.47 2.95
N LEU A 43 -10.32 -21.42 3.25
CA LEU A 43 -9.28 -21.41 2.23
C LEU A 43 -9.24 -22.73 1.43
N GLU A 44 -9.37 -23.88 2.08
CA GLU A 44 -9.43 -25.19 1.40
C GLU A 44 -10.59 -25.24 0.40
N HIS A 45 -11.77 -24.82 0.82
CA HIS A 45 -12.94 -24.73 -0.05
C HIS A 45 -12.73 -23.77 -1.24
N MET A 46 -12.10 -22.62 -1.01
CA MET A 46 -11.82 -21.66 -2.08
C MET A 46 -10.75 -22.17 -3.05
N LEU A 47 -9.71 -22.85 -2.54
CA LEU A 47 -8.68 -23.49 -3.35
C LEU A 47 -9.29 -24.62 -4.20
N LEU A 48 -10.19 -25.40 -3.63
CA LEU A 48 -10.94 -26.42 -4.37
C LEU A 48 -11.68 -25.85 -5.57
N ILE A 49 -12.50 -24.81 -5.35
CA ILE A 49 -13.22 -24.12 -6.44
C ILE A 49 -12.25 -23.57 -7.49
N THR A 50 -11.10 -23.06 -7.04
CA THR A 50 -10.08 -22.47 -7.92
C THR A 50 -9.41 -23.52 -8.81
N GLU A 51 -9.03 -24.68 -8.26
CA GLU A 51 -8.43 -25.76 -9.04
C GLU A 51 -9.43 -26.38 -10.04
N GLU A 52 -10.69 -26.56 -9.65
CA GLU A 52 -11.75 -27.01 -10.58
C GLU A 52 -11.94 -26.01 -11.72
N PHE A 53 -11.97 -24.71 -11.41
CA PHE A 53 -12.08 -23.65 -12.40
C PHE A 53 -10.90 -23.69 -13.37
N TYR A 54 -9.67 -23.88 -12.88
CA TYR A 54 -8.50 -23.95 -13.75
C TYR A 54 -8.52 -25.17 -14.66
N THR A 55 -8.89 -26.35 -14.14
CA THR A 55 -9.05 -27.57 -14.96
C THR A 55 -10.09 -27.38 -16.06
N LEU A 56 -11.26 -26.81 -15.74
CA LEU A 56 -12.32 -26.55 -16.72
C LEU A 56 -11.85 -25.64 -17.86
N ASN A 57 -10.96 -24.70 -17.57
CA ASN A 57 -10.44 -23.74 -18.53
C ASN A 57 -9.14 -24.19 -19.21
N ASN A 58 -8.67 -25.43 -19.00
CA ASN A 58 -7.38 -25.91 -19.48
C ASN A 58 -6.20 -24.99 -19.09
N THR A 59 -6.27 -24.47 -17.87
CA THR A 59 -5.23 -23.63 -17.26
C THR A 59 -4.73 -24.30 -15.99
N SER A 60 -3.60 -23.85 -15.47
CA SER A 60 -3.07 -24.36 -14.21
C SER A 60 -2.42 -23.24 -13.42
N ALA A 61 -2.55 -23.30 -12.10
CA ALA A 61 -1.88 -22.38 -11.21
C ALA A 61 -0.41 -22.78 -11.03
N ASN A 62 0.47 -21.79 -10.88
CA ASN A 62 1.84 -22.05 -10.43
C ASN A 62 1.87 -22.08 -8.90
N HIS A 63 1.64 -23.26 -8.32
CA HIS A 63 1.63 -23.46 -6.87
C HIS A 63 2.92 -23.03 -6.16
N GLN A 64 4.07 -23.04 -6.84
CA GLN A 64 5.35 -22.59 -6.25
C GLN A 64 5.36 -21.09 -5.94
N LYS A 65 4.47 -20.31 -6.57
CA LYS A 65 4.30 -18.88 -6.31
C LYS A 65 3.29 -18.59 -5.20
N TYR A 66 2.60 -19.59 -4.66
CA TYR A 66 1.62 -19.36 -3.61
C TYR A 66 2.33 -18.95 -2.33
N VAL A 67 1.75 -17.95 -1.67
CA VAL A 67 2.27 -17.39 -0.43
C VAL A 67 1.13 -17.32 0.56
N LEU A 68 1.30 -17.96 1.73
CA LEU A 68 0.29 -17.91 2.79
C LEU A 68 0.61 -16.78 3.77
N ILE A 69 -0.40 -15.96 4.03
CA ILE A 69 -0.36 -14.85 4.98
C ILE A 69 -1.36 -15.15 6.08
N SER A 70 -0.90 -15.23 7.33
CA SER A 70 -1.77 -15.50 8.48
C SER A 70 -1.37 -14.66 9.69
N ASN A 71 -2.37 -14.22 10.45
CA ASN A 71 -2.22 -13.57 11.75
C ASN A 71 -2.32 -14.54 12.93
N SER A 72 -2.69 -15.81 12.69
CA SER A 72 -2.91 -16.84 13.72
C SER A 72 -1.73 -17.80 13.88
N LEU A 73 -0.83 -17.89 12.90
CA LEU A 73 0.33 -18.76 12.99
C LEU A 73 1.28 -18.25 14.09
N PRO A 74 1.90 -19.15 14.88
CA PRO A 74 2.78 -18.77 15.98
C PRO A 74 3.85 -17.79 15.52
N LEU A 75 4.13 -16.78 16.36
CA LEU A 75 5.24 -15.84 16.20
C LEU A 75 6.58 -16.55 16.36
N THR A 76 6.92 -17.52 15.52
CA THR A 76 8.28 -18.03 15.45
C THR A 76 9.12 -16.97 14.77
N THR A 77 9.94 -16.31 15.56
CA THR A 77 11.01 -15.38 15.12
C THR A 77 12.08 -16.08 14.30
N THR A 78 12.00 -17.39 14.14
CA THR A 78 12.86 -18.23 13.31
C THR A 78 12.32 -18.29 11.88
N SER A 79 13.18 -17.97 10.94
CA SER A 79 12.98 -17.88 9.48
C SER A 79 12.53 -19.17 8.78
N ALA A 80 12.28 -20.26 9.51
CA ALA A 80 11.81 -21.53 8.98
C ALA A 80 10.35 -21.75 9.39
N THR A 81 9.44 -21.19 8.61
CA THR A 81 8.02 -21.55 8.68
C THR A 81 7.83 -22.92 8.04
N SER A 82 7.29 -23.87 8.79
CA SER A 82 6.90 -25.17 8.24
C SER A 82 5.79 -24.97 7.19
N PRO A 83 5.80 -25.73 6.09
CA PRO A 83 4.71 -25.68 5.13
C PRO A 83 3.37 -26.02 5.80
N VAL A 84 2.32 -25.31 5.41
CA VAL A 84 0.93 -25.61 5.79
C VAL A 84 0.33 -26.42 4.66
N GLU A 85 -0.18 -27.60 4.98
CA GLU A 85 -0.88 -28.45 4.03
C GLU A 85 -2.38 -28.13 4.05
N PHE A 86 -2.92 -27.87 2.87
CA PHE A 86 -4.35 -27.72 2.62
C PHE A 86 -4.84 -28.99 1.96
N ASN A 87 -5.82 -29.65 2.59
CA ASN A 87 -6.40 -30.86 2.04
C ASN A 87 -7.54 -30.47 1.10
N LEU A 88 -7.45 -30.94 -0.14
CA LEU A 88 -8.44 -30.69 -1.17
C LEU A 88 -9.22 -31.99 -1.37
N GLU A 89 -10.52 -31.98 -1.08
CA GLU A 89 -11.40 -33.11 -1.43
C GLU A 89 -11.29 -33.45 -2.93
N LEU A 90 -11.11 -34.74 -3.24
CA LEU A 90 -11.03 -35.18 -4.63
C LEU A 90 -12.41 -35.10 -5.29
N PHE A 91 -12.47 -34.38 -6.40
CA PHE A 91 -13.63 -34.29 -7.29
C PHE A 91 -13.23 -34.75 -8.71
N PRO A 92 -14.20 -35.08 -9.59
CA PRO A 92 -13.89 -35.59 -10.93
C PRO A 92 -12.98 -34.66 -11.77
N LEU A 93 -13.00 -33.36 -11.46
CA LEU A 93 -12.26 -32.30 -12.16
C LEU A 93 -11.04 -31.80 -11.38
N ASN A 94 -10.70 -32.41 -10.24
CA ASN A 94 -9.54 -32.04 -9.44
C ASN A 94 -8.64 -33.27 -9.19
N SER A 95 -7.44 -33.25 -9.78
CA SER A 95 -6.42 -34.29 -9.60
C SER A 95 -5.47 -34.00 -8.44
N ILE A 96 -5.60 -32.84 -7.78
CA ILE A 96 -4.74 -32.39 -6.69
C ILE A 96 -5.46 -32.61 -5.37
N SER A 97 -4.95 -33.56 -4.58
CA SER A 97 -5.52 -33.95 -3.27
C SER A 97 -5.00 -33.12 -2.10
N SER A 98 -3.82 -32.52 -2.22
CA SER A 98 -3.29 -31.60 -1.21
C SER A 98 -2.36 -30.56 -1.82
N LEU A 99 -2.31 -29.40 -1.16
CA LEU A 99 -1.46 -28.29 -1.55
C LEU A 99 -0.65 -27.82 -0.35
N SER A 100 0.67 -27.80 -0.50
CA SER A 100 1.58 -27.33 0.54
C SER A 100 2.02 -25.90 0.25
N VAL A 101 1.71 -24.96 1.14
CA VAL A 101 2.08 -23.55 1.00
C VAL A 101 2.94 -23.11 2.17
N ILE A 102 4.05 -22.44 1.88
CA ILE A 102 4.94 -21.90 2.91
C ILE A 102 4.37 -20.56 3.39
N PRO A 103 4.06 -20.41 4.69
CA PRO A 103 3.62 -19.12 5.21
C PRO A 103 4.78 -18.14 5.34
N ILE A 104 4.49 -16.86 5.17
CA ILE A 104 5.45 -15.81 5.48
C ILE A 104 5.49 -15.52 6.97
N SER A 105 6.66 -15.13 7.47
CA SER A 105 6.79 -14.64 8.83
C SER A 105 5.95 -13.38 9.04
N ILE A 106 5.33 -13.23 10.21
CA ILE A 106 4.54 -12.03 10.54
C ILE A 106 5.37 -10.73 10.54
N SER A 107 6.70 -10.84 10.66
CA SER A 107 7.62 -9.70 10.60
C SER A 107 8.08 -9.38 9.18
N SER A 108 7.91 -10.29 8.23
CA SER A 108 8.34 -10.07 6.86
C SER A 108 7.34 -9.17 6.12
N SER A 109 7.84 -8.53 5.06
CA SER A 109 6.99 -7.78 4.14
C SER A 109 6.66 -8.65 2.94
N PHE A 110 5.45 -8.51 2.40
CA PHE A 110 5.02 -9.18 1.18
C PHE A 110 4.60 -8.15 0.14
N ARG A 111 4.60 -8.57 -1.12
CA ARG A 111 4.34 -7.71 -2.27
C ARG A 111 2.97 -8.03 -2.84
N PHE A 112 2.11 -7.04 -2.98
CA PHE A 112 0.82 -7.13 -3.66
C PHE A 112 0.77 -6.03 -4.73
N LEU A 113 0.61 -6.44 -6.00
CA LEU A 113 0.66 -5.54 -7.17
C LEU A 113 1.89 -4.61 -7.19
N GLY A 114 3.03 -5.05 -6.67
CA GLY A 114 4.25 -4.22 -6.62
C GLY A 114 4.32 -3.23 -5.45
N VAL A 115 3.29 -3.14 -4.60
CA VAL A 115 3.33 -2.39 -3.33
C VAL A 115 3.63 -3.36 -2.19
N TRP A 116 4.43 -2.92 -1.20
CA TRP A 116 4.85 -3.75 -0.09
C TRP A 116 4.00 -3.52 1.16
N PHE A 117 3.58 -4.61 1.78
CA PHE A 117 2.75 -4.66 2.97
C PHE A 117 3.47 -5.43 4.06
N ASN A 118 3.14 -5.12 5.32
CA ASN A 118 3.66 -5.83 6.48
C ASN A 118 2.52 -6.05 7.47
N ILE A 119 2.36 -7.28 7.96
CA ILE A 119 1.25 -7.64 8.85
C ILE A 119 1.32 -6.86 10.17
N LYS A 120 2.53 -6.62 10.69
CA LYS A 120 2.76 -5.80 11.90
C LYS A 120 2.76 -4.29 11.64
N GLY A 121 2.55 -3.84 10.40
CA GLY A 121 2.61 -2.43 10.03
C GLY A 121 4.02 -1.83 10.07
N SER A 122 5.07 -2.67 10.05
CA SER A 122 6.45 -2.19 9.94
C SER A 122 6.69 -1.47 8.61
N ARG A 123 7.31 -0.29 8.68
CA ARG A 123 7.61 0.57 7.52
C ARG A 123 9.05 0.41 7.03
N ASN A 124 9.86 -0.37 7.72
CA ASN A 124 11.31 -0.43 7.51
C ASN A 124 11.70 -0.88 6.11
N PHE A 125 10.96 -1.85 5.57
CA PHE A 125 11.20 -2.34 4.22
C PHE A 125 10.99 -1.23 3.19
N VAL A 126 9.83 -0.56 3.21
CA VAL A 126 9.51 0.53 2.28
C VAL A 126 10.46 1.71 2.50
N LYS A 127 10.74 2.09 3.75
CA LYS A 127 11.71 3.15 4.06
C LYS A 127 13.08 2.87 3.43
N LYS A 128 13.58 1.63 3.55
CA LYS A 128 14.84 1.21 2.91
C LYS A 128 14.72 1.25 1.39
N GLN A 129 13.63 0.72 0.83
CA GLN A 129 13.37 0.72 -0.61
C GLN A 129 13.40 2.13 -1.20
N ILE A 130 12.74 3.09 -0.56
CA ILE A 130 12.71 4.49 -1.01
C ILE A 130 14.09 5.14 -0.93
N ALA A 131 14.84 4.88 0.15
CA ALA A 131 16.23 5.35 0.26
C ALA A 131 17.12 4.75 -0.85
N ASP A 132 17.01 3.45 -1.11
CA ASP A 132 17.81 2.75 -2.13
C ASP A 132 17.45 3.25 -3.55
N GLU A 133 16.17 3.46 -3.86
CA GLU A 133 15.73 4.02 -5.15
C GLU A 133 16.23 5.45 -5.35
N CYS A 134 16.15 6.32 -4.34
CA CYS A 134 16.70 7.67 -4.37
C CYS A 134 18.22 7.69 -4.51
N ASN A 135 18.92 6.82 -3.77
CA ASN A 135 20.37 6.70 -3.82
C ASN A 135 20.83 6.23 -5.20
N SER A 136 20.20 5.18 -5.74
CA SER A 136 20.49 4.69 -7.09
C SER A 136 20.25 5.76 -8.14
N PHE A 137 19.15 6.50 -8.04
CA PHE A 137 18.87 7.60 -8.97
C PHE A 137 19.96 8.68 -8.91
N ALA A 138 20.36 9.09 -7.70
CA ALA A 138 21.39 10.11 -7.52
C ALA A 138 22.77 9.65 -8.03
N THR A 139 23.17 8.41 -7.76
CA THR A 139 24.46 7.87 -8.20
C THR A 139 24.51 7.71 -9.72
N THR A 140 23.44 7.21 -10.35
CA THR A 140 23.36 7.10 -11.80
C THR A 140 23.50 8.47 -12.48
N LEU A 141 22.80 9.50 -12.00
CA LEU A 141 22.81 10.82 -12.65
C LEU A 141 24.01 11.69 -12.28
N HIS A 142 24.76 11.34 -11.23
CA HIS A 142 25.95 12.07 -10.82
C HIS A 142 26.97 12.18 -11.95
N SER A 143 27.29 11.06 -12.60
CA SER A 143 28.32 10.97 -13.65
C SER A 143 27.84 11.41 -15.04
N VAL A 144 26.53 11.59 -15.24
CA VAL A 144 25.96 11.92 -16.55
C VAL A 144 25.98 13.44 -16.79
N ARG A 145 26.33 13.86 -18.01
CA ARG A 145 26.31 15.28 -18.43
C ARG A 145 24.88 15.77 -18.68
N LEU A 146 24.15 16.06 -17.60
CA LEU A 146 22.83 16.67 -17.62
C LEU A 146 22.84 18.04 -16.94
N SER A 147 22.01 18.95 -17.41
CA SER A 147 21.72 20.21 -16.72
C SER A 147 20.89 19.97 -15.45
N ALA A 148 20.94 20.91 -14.51
CA ALA A 148 20.10 20.86 -13.31
C ALA A 148 18.60 20.71 -13.64
N LYS A 149 18.11 21.45 -14.65
CA LYS A 149 16.70 21.36 -15.08
C LYS A 149 16.32 19.98 -15.62
N GLN A 150 17.20 19.33 -16.38
CA GLN A 150 16.97 17.96 -16.85
C GLN A 150 16.93 16.97 -15.68
N VAL A 151 17.81 17.11 -14.70
CA VAL A 151 17.79 16.25 -13.50
C VAL A 151 16.50 16.46 -12.70
N VAL A 152 16.08 17.70 -12.50
CA VAL A 152 14.82 18.01 -11.82
C VAL A 152 13.61 17.46 -12.58
N TYR A 153 13.60 17.57 -13.91
CA TYR A 153 12.57 16.98 -14.74
C TYR A 153 12.50 15.45 -14.55
N LEU A 154 13.63 14.74 -14.65
CA LEU A 154 13.68 13.29 -14.44
C LEU A 154 13.20 12.90 -13.03
N TYR A 155 13.58 13.67 -12.02
CA TYR A 155 13.13 13.44 -10.66
C TYR A 155 11.61 13.63 -10.53
N ASN A 156 11.07 14.76 -11.00
CA ASN A 156 9.64 15.08 -10.89
C ASN A 156 8.76 14.14 -11.74
N ALA A 157 9.19 13.82 -12.96
CA ALA A 157 8.36 13.09 -13.93
C ALA A 157 8.54 11.57 -13.86
N MET A 158 9.67 11.06 -13.34
CA MET A 158 9.94 9.62 -13.28
C MET A 158 10.09 9.11 -11.85
N LEU A 159 10.94 9.74 -11.04
CA LEU A 159 11.22 9.21 -9.70
C LEU A 159 10.04 9.43 -8.77
N ILE A 160 9.48 10.64 -8.71
CA ILE A 160 8.34 10.96 -7.82
C ILE A 160 7.15 10.02 -8.05
N PRO A 161 6.64 9.79 -9.27
CA PRO A 161 5.55 8.83 -9.50
C PRO A 161 5.89 7.40 -9.07
N LYS A 162 7.16 6.99 -9.25
CA LYS A 162 7.62 5.67 -8.80
C LYS A 162 7.58 5.57 -7.27
N LEU A 163 8.08 6.59 -6.56
CA LEU A 163 8.05 6.64 -5.09
C LEU A 163 6.61 6.72 -4.58
N GLU A 164 5.74 7.51 -5.23
CA GLU A 164 4.31 7.60 -4.92
C GLU A 164 3.65 6.23 -4.94
N TYR A 165 3.89 5.46 -6.01
CA TYR A 165 3.37 4.11 -6.13
C TYR A 165 3.85 3.20 -5.00
N ARG A 166 5.16 3.21 -4.69
CA ARG A 166 5.75 2.40 -3.62
C ARG A 166 5.24 2.78 -2.23
N MET A 167 4.96 4.08 -2.02
CA MET A 167 4.54 4.64 -0.74
C MET A 167 3.02 4.74 -0.59
N GLN A 168 2.24 4.24 -1.55
CA GLN A 168 0.78 4.41 -1.59
C GLN A 168 0.07 4.05 -0.26
N VAL A 169 0.56 3.03 0.43
CA VAL A 169 0.02 2.53 1.71
C VAL A 169 0.94 2.75 2.92
N THR A 170 2.09 3.41 2.72
CA THR A 170 3.09 3.63 3.78
C THR A 170 3.36 5.11 3.97
N HIS A 171 2.93 5.63 5.12
CA HIS A 171 3.23 7.00 5.53
C HIS A 171 4.62 7.08 6.16
N LEU A 172 5.52 7.87 5.57
CA LEU A 172 6.83 8.17 6.13
C LEU A 172 6.83 9.55 6.80
N SER A 173 7.66 9.73 7.82
CA SER A 173 7.82 11.05 8.44
C SER A 173 8.59 12.01 7.53
N GLU A 174 8.47 13.31 7.76
CA GLU A 174 9.26 14.31 7.04
C GLU A 174 10.76 14.04 7.15
N LYS A 175 11.23 13.61 8.33
CA LYS A 175 12.63 13.23 8.57
C LYS A 175 13.06 12.05 7.71
N ASP A 176 12.19 11.04 7.55
CA ASP A 176 12.48 9.87 6.71
C ASP A 176 12.54 10.24 5.22
N CYS A 177 11.57 11.04 4.75
CA CYS A 177 11.56 11.54 3.38
C CYS A 177 12.78 12.42 3.08
N TYR A 178 13.15 13.31 4.01
CA TYR A 178 14.34 14.15 3.89
C TYR A 178 15.62 13.30 3.85
N ALA A 179 15.73 12.29 4.72
CA ALA A 179 16.88 11.39 4.74
C ALA A 179 17.02 10.64 3.40
N ALA A 180 15.92 10.15 2.83
CA ALA A 180 15.91 9.47 1.55
C ALA A 180 16.29 10.39 0.37
N THR A 181 15.78 11.62 0.33
CA THR A 181 16.01 12.56 -0.79
C THR A 181 17.26 13.43 -0.62
N ARG A 182 18.02 13.28 0.47
CA ARG A 182 19.21 14.10 0.76
C ARG A 182 20.23 14.10 -0.39
N LEU A 183 20.53 12.94 -0.98
CA LEU A 183 21.49 12.85 -2.09
C LEU A 183 20.98 13.54 -3.36
N ILE A 184 19.67 13.57 -3.57
CA ILE A 184 19.04 14.24 -4.71
C ILE A 184 19.20 15.75 -4.56
N HIS A 185 18.94 16.30 -3.35
CA HIS A 185 19.19 17.72 -3.08
C HIS A 185 20.66 18.10 -3.33
N SER A 186 21.60 17.26 -2.88
CA SER A 186 23.04 17.46 -3.12
C SER A 186 23.37 17.44 -4.62
N LEU A 187 22.86 16.45 -5.34
CA LEU A 187 23.04 16.31 -6.78
C LEU A 187 22.53 17.54 -7.54
N VAL A 188 21.30 17.98 -7.23
CA VAL A 188 20.68 19.12 -7.92
C VAL A 188 21.47 20.41 -7.66
N LYS A 189 21.92 20.65 -6.41
CA LYS A 189 22.80 21.79 -6.10
C LYS A 189 24.10 21.74 -6.89
N HIS A 190 24.75 20.57 -6.92
CA HIS A 190 25.98 20.38 -7.68
C HIS A 190 25.78 20.65 -9.19
N LYS A 191 24.73 20.10 -9.79
CA LYS A 191 24.41 20.30 -11.21
C LYS A 191 24.01 21.75 -11.54
N ALA A 192 23.54 22.51 -10.55
CA ALA A 192 23.21 23.92 -10.67
C ALA A 192 24.37 24.87 -10.33
N ASN A 193 25.55 24.34 -9.97
CA ASN A 193 26.69 25.12 -9.44
C ASN A 193 26.34 25.95 -8.20
N PHE A 194 25.41 25.46 -7.37
CA PHE A 194 25.06 26.09 -6.11
C PHE A 194 25.95 25.63 -4.96
N SER A 195 26.11 26.49 -3.95
CA SER A 195 26.77 26.12 -2.69
C SER A 195 26.04 24.96 -2.00
N CYS A 196 26.79 24.04 -1.40
CA CYS A 196 26.26 22.98 -0.55
C CYS A 196 25.43 23.54 0.63
N SER A 197 25.79 24.73 1.14
CA SER A 197 25.11 25.41 2.25
C SER A 197 23.82 26.13 1.86
N LEU A 198 23.49 26.22 0.56
CA LEU A 198 22.28 26.89 0.10
C LEU A 198 21.03 26.22 0.73
N PRO A 199 20.07 26.97 1.28
CA PRO A 199 18.83 26.37 1.81
C PRO A 199 18.07 25.58 0.73
N ASN A 200 17.60 24.37 1.08
CA ASN A 200 16.87 23.51 0.13
C ASN A 200 15.53 24.10 -0.31
N SER A 201 14.95 25.02 0.48
CA SER A 201 13.70 25.70 0.14
C SER A 201 13.74 26.40 -1.22
N ILE A 202 14.92 26.91 -1.60
CA ILE A 202 15.13 27.59 -2.90
C ILE A 202 14.97 26.61 -4.06
N LEU A 203 15.31 25.33 -3.88
CA LEU A 203 15.18 24.30 -4.94
C LEU A 203 13.71 24.04 -5.30
N TYR A 204 12.81 24.23 -4.33
CA TYR A 204 11.38 23.93 -4.49
C TYR A 204 10.60 25.06 -5.19
N LEU A 205 11.16 26.27 -5.25
CA LEU A 205 10.50 27.41 -5.88
C LEU A 205 10.28 27.15 -7.37
N SER A 206 9.03 27.30 -7.81
CA SER A 206 8.64 27.12 -9.22
C SER A 206 9.36 28.10 -10.17
N GLN A 207 9.66 29.30 -9.67
CA GLN A 207 10.41 30.34 -10.39
C GLN A 207 11.91 30.01 -10.53
N ALA A 208 12.42 29.05 -9.75
CA ALA A 208 13.80 28.63 -9.76
C ALA A 208 13.96 27.27 -10.47
N LEU A 209 14.02 26.18 -9.69
CA LEU A 209 14.22 24.83 -10.20
C LEU A 209 12.95 23.99 -10.19
N GLY A 210 11.96 24.31 -9.34
CA GLY A 210 10.70 23.57 -9.24
C GLY A 210 10.87 22.11 -8.82
N LEU A 211 11.86 21.79 -7.98
CA LEU A 211 12.05 20.45 -7.46
C LEU A 211 10.88 20.09 -6.53
N ILE A 212 10.26 18.91 -6.71
CA ILE A 212 9.18 18.48 -5.82
C ILE A 212 9.75 18.05 -4.46
N ASN A 213 9.23 18.63 -3.38
CA ASN A 213 9.49 18.11 -2.04
C ASN A 213 8.64 16.85 -1.81
N LEU A 214 9.31 15.71 -1.56
CA LEU A 214 8.66 14.41 -1.44
C LEU A 214 7.62 14.36 -0.30
N PHE A 215 7.90 14.96 0.86
CA PHE A 215 6.98 14.82 1.99
C PHE A 215 5.64 15.55 1.76
N PRO A 216 5.60 16.86 1.44
CA PRO A 216 4.36 17.54 1.09
C PRO A 216 3.62 16.90 -0.09
N TYR A 217 4.36 16.42 -1.11
CA TYR A 217 3.78 15.72 -2.25
C TYR A 217 3.03 14.46 -1.82
N MET A 218 3.65 13.60 -1.00
CA MET A 218 3.01 12.38 -0.51
C MET A 218 1.79 12.68 0.37
N ILE A 219 1.87 13.70 1.23
CA ILE A 219 0.72 14.15 2.04
C ILE A 219 -0.43 14.57 1.12
N GLN A 220 -0.16 15.35 0.08
CA GLN A 220 -1.17 15.75 -0.89
C GLN A 220 -1.81 14.54 -1.58
N CYS A 221 -1.03 13.56 -2.03
CA CYS A 221 -1.55 12.33 -2.63
C CYS A 221 -2.46 11.55 -1.65
N HIS A 222 -2.04 11.38 -0.39
CA HIS A 222 -2.84 10.67 0.61
C HIS A 222 -4.15 11.40 0.96
N VAL A 223 -4.10 12.72 1.11
CA VAL A 223 -5.29 13.54 1.38
C VAL A 223 -6.25 13.48 0.20
N ASN A 224 -5.75 13.57 -1.03
CA ASN A 224 -6.58 13.43 -2.22
C ASN A 224 -7.25 12.05 -2.30
N ASN A 225 -6.51 10.97 -2.02
CA ASN A 225 -7.09 9.62 -1.99
C ASN A 225 -8.15 9.47 -0.90
N LEU A 226 -7.92 10.04 0.30
CA LEU A 226 -8.92 10.05 1.36
C LEU A 226 -10.18 10.81 0.93
N PHE A 227 -10.02 11.97 0.30
CA PHE A 227 -11.13 12.77 -0.23
C PHE A 227 -11.93 11.98 -1.27
N LEU A 228 -11.27 11.29 -2.20
CA LEU A 228 -11.93 10.47 -3.22
C LEU A 228 -12.69 9.29 -2.60
N ILE A 229 -12.13 8.63 -1.58
CA ILE A 229 -12.80 7.51 -0.88
C ILE A 229 -14.02 8.02 -0.10
N ALA A 230 -13.87 9.14 0.61
CA ALA A 230 -14.94 9.74 1.41
C ALA A 230 -16.13 10.20 0.54
N ASN A 231 -15.87 10.65 -0.68
CA ASN A 231 -16.87 11.12 -1.63
C ASN A 231 -17.18 10.11 -2.75
N SER A 232 -16.76 8.85 -2.60
CA SER A 232 -16.99 7.84 -3.63
C SER A 232 -18.49 7.60 -3.80
N SER A 233 -18.97 7.53 -5.04
CA SER A 233 -20.34 7.13 -5.37
C SER A 233 -20.54 5.62 -5.42
N THR A 234 -19.47 4.83 -5.29
CA THR A 234 -19.53 3.36 -5.33
C THR A 234 -20.01 2.82 -3.98
N PRO A 235 -21.15 2.09 -3.92
CA PRO A 235 -21.72 1.60 -2.65
C PRO A 235 -20.75 0.74 -1.83
N PHE A 236 -19.93 -0.07 -2.50
CA PHE A 236 -18.90 -0.89 -1.83
C PHE A 236 -17.84 -0.03 -1.13
N ILE A 237 -17.33 1.00 -1.79
CA ILE A 237 -16.31 1.91 -1.22
C ILE A 237 -16.90 2.74 -0.08
N GLN A 238 -18.14 3.22 -0.23
CA GLN A 238 -18.85 3.93 0.84
C GLN A 238 -18.99 3.04 2.09
N ARG A 239 -19.45 1.79 1.94
CA ARG A 239 -19.55 0.83 3.04
C ARG A 239 -18.20 0.56 3.69
N LEU A 240 -17.15 0.37 2.88
CA LEU A 240 -15.80 0.15 3.39
C LEU A 240 -15.28 1.37 4.17
N PHE A 241 -15.53 2.58 3.68
CA PHE A 241 -15.15 3.82 4.35
C PHE A 241 -15.85 3.96 5.71
N VAL A 242 -17.18 3.78 5.76
CA VAL A 242 -17.95 3.81 7.02
C VAL A 242 -17.49 2.72 7.99
N TYR A 243 -17.21 1.51 7.50
CA TYR A 243 -16.67 0.43 8.32
C TYR A 243 -15.31 0.82 8.94
N ARG A 244 -14.41 1.43 8.16
CA ARG A 244 -13.12 1.91 8.66
C ARG A 244 -13.28 3.02 9.71
N LEU A 245 -14.23 3.94 9.53
CA LEU A 245 -14.54 4.96 10.54
C LEU A 245 -15.01 4.32 11.84
N ARG A 246 -15.94 3.36 11.79
CA ARG A 246 -16.40 2.62 12.98
C ARG A 246 -15.27 1.84 13.66
N LEU A 247 -14.36 1.25 12.89
CA LEU A 247 -13.18 0.57 13.43
C LEU A 247 -12.26 1.55 14.19
N ILE A 248 -12.10 2.77 13.68
CA ILE A 248 -11.35 3.85 14.36
C ILE A 248 -12.07 4.24 15.66
N GLN A 249 -13.39 4.48 15.61
CA GLN A 249 -14.18 4.78 16.82
C GLN A 249 -14.00 3.71 17.89
N PHE A 250 -14.13 2.43 17.50
CA PHE A 250 -13.96 1.31 18.41
C PHE A 250 -12.54 1.26 19.00
N ARG A 251 -11.51 1.42 18.17
CA ARG A 251 -10.11 1.31 18.60
C ARG A 251 -9.69 2.44 19.55
N PHE A 252 -10.22 3.64 19.36
CA PHE A 252 -9.93 4.82 20.18
C PHE A 252 -11.00 5.13 21.22
N LEU A 253 -12.03 4.26 21.35
CA LEU A 253 -13.15 4.44 22.28
C LEU A 253 -13.88 5.79 22.12
N ILE A 254 -14.03 6.25 20.87
CA ILE A 254 -14.65 7.54 20.57
C ILE A 254 -16.17 7.37 20.53
N PRO A 255 -16.94 8.14 21.33
CA PRO A 255 -18.40 8.00 21.38
C PRO A 255 -19.12 8.57 20.15
N ILE A 256 -18.45 9.45 19.39
CA ILE A 256 -18.97 10.13 18.20
C ILE A 256 -18.18 9.77 16.94
N SER A 257 -18.72 10.10 15.77
CA SER A 257 -18.03 9.87 14.49
C SER A 257 -16.64 10.54 14.49
N PRO A 258 -15.57 9.90 13.97
CA PRO A 258 -14.25 10.52 13.86
C PRO A 258 -14.28 11.78 12.98
N LEU A 259 -15.27 11.91 12.12
CA LEU A 259 -15.46 13.09 11.27
C LEU A 259 -16.02 14.30 12.04
N ASN A 260 -16.55 14.10 13.24
CA ASN A 260 -17.14 15.15 14.08
C ASN A 260 -16.23 15.52 15.26
N VAL A 261 -14.97 15.06 15.25
CA VAL A 261 -13.99 15.37 16.28
C VAL A 261 -13.30 16.68 15.89
N ASP A 262 -13.55 17.73 16.66
CA ASP A 262 -12.99 19.07 16.41
C ASP A 262 -11.50 19.15 16.76
N ASP A 263 -11.03 18.36 17.74
CA ASP A 263 -9.63 18.27 18.13
C ASP A 263 -9.25 16.84 18.53
N TRP A 264 -8.11 16.40 18.00
CA TRP A 264 -7.51 15.09 18.27
C TRP A 264 -6.33 15.16 19.25
N SER A 265 -6.06 16.35 19.81
CA SER A 265 -5.10 16.51 20.89
C SER A 265 -5.57 15.77 22.15
N LEU A 266 -4.70 14.90 22.67
CA LEU A 266 -4.83 14.25 23.97
C LEU A 266 -3.97 15.01 24.99
#